data_AF-A0A4S2CZT4-F1
#
_entry.id   AF-A0A4S2CZT4-F1
#
_cell.length_a   1.000
_cell.length_b   1.000
_cell.length_c   1.000
_cell.angle_alpha   90.00
_cell.angle_beta   90.00
_cell.angle_gamma   90.00
#
_symmetry.space_group_name_H-M   'P 1'
#
loop_
_entity.id
_entity.type
_entity.pdbx_description
1 polymer ?
#
loop_
_entity_poly.entity_id
_entity_poly.type
_entity_poly.pdbx_seq_one_letter_code
_entity_poly.pdbx_strand_id
1 'polypeptide(L)'
;MTKWPRSLGPGSREILAPRSASTFPPEVLGRGGFEYVARTSKLLDYPGSILLEVTERGIPDRLGLEELKEVSDEGVSIGLDDIGARSRNLLVLFQAPVDVIKLDREVTRSIDDGGHSELLQELAPLIHASGRKVVAECVERIEQESALRKAGIEMAQGWLYSKSLPAEEFMAWHAAHQHAKNEQQEQV
;
A
#
# COMPACT_ATOMS: atom_id res chain seq x y z
N MET A 1 2.42 -6.39 -5.90
CA MET A 1 2.06 -6.70 -4.49
C MET A 1 1.54 -8.13 -4.41
N THR A 2 1.96 -8.91 -3.41
CA THR A 2 1.45 -10.28 -3.21
C THR A 2 0.49 -10.27 -2.02
N LYS A 3 -0.76 -10.73 -2.23
CA LYS A 3 -1.79 -10.92 -1.20
C LYS A 3 -1.70 -12.35 -0.68
N TRP A 4 -1.70 -12.55 0.64
CA TRP A 4 -1.83 -13.91 1.20
C TRP A 4 -3.27 -14.41 1.16
N PRO A 5 -3.51 -15.73 0.98
CA PRO A 5 -4.87 -16.24 0.80
C PRO A 5 -5.58 -16.47 2.15
N ARG A 6 -6.58 -15.65 2.49
CA ARG A 6 -7.98 -16.08 2.79
C ARG A 6 -8.95 -14.91 3.05
N SER A 7 -10.23 -15.27 3.08
CA SER A 7 -11.46 -14.48 2.92
C SER A 7 -11.55 -13.17 3.69
N LEU A 8 -11.81 -12.08 2.96
CA LEU A 8 -12.27 -10.83 3.56
C LEU A 8 -13.73 -10.99 4.01
N GLY A 9 -14.09 -10.45 5.18
CA GLY A 9 -15.44 -10.51 5.73
C GLY A 9 -16.48 -9.71 4.92
N PRO A 10 -17.79 -9.99 5.14
CA PRO A 10 -18.87 -9.35 4.40
C PRO A 10 -18.91 -7.84 4.66
N GLY A 11 -18.79 -7.04 3.59
CA GLY A 11 -18.76 -5.57 3.62
C GLY A 11 -17.45 -4.94 3.14
N SER A 12 -16.40 -5.73 2.97
CA SER A 12 -15.14 -5.28 2.36
C SER A 12 -15.29 -5.18 0.84
N ARG A 13 -15.05 -4.00 0.26
CA ARG A 13 -14.84 -3.91 -1.19
C ARG A 13 -13.60 -4.74 -1.51
N GLU A 14 -13.71 -5.63 -2.49
CA GLU A 14 -12.56 -6.37 -3.03
C GLU A 14 -11.66 -5.40 -3.80
N ILE A 15 -10.88 -4.59 -3.09
CA ILE A 15 -9.80 -3.83 -3.73
C ILE A 15 -8.78 -4.88 -4.14
N LEU A 16 -8.82 -5.30 -5.40
CA LEU A 16 -7.75 -6.03 -6.07
C LEU A 16 -6.44 -5.35 -5.68
N ALA A 17 -5.41 -6.11 -5.30
CA ALA A 17 -4.11 -5.51 -5.03
C ALA A 17 -3.76 -4.63 -6.25
N PRO A 18 -3.53 -3.31 -6.06
CA PRO A 18 -3.37 -2.40 -7.18
C PRO A 18 -2.26 -2.90 -8.10
N ARG A 19 -2.51 -2.86 -9.40
CA ARG A 19 -1.64 -3.46 -10.42
C ARG A 19 -0.38 -2.62 -10.63
N SER A 20 -0.47 -1.33 -10.34
CA SER A 20 0.64 -0.37 -10.33
C SER A 20 0.43 0.67 -9.23
N ALA A 21 1.53 1.19 -8.69
CA ALA A 21 1.51 2.30 -7.74
C ALA A 21 2.47 3.41 -8.20
N SER A 22 2.15 4.66 -7.88
CA SER A 22 2.98 5.82 -8.23
C SER A 22 2.95 6.85 -7.13
N THR A 23 4.14 7.21 -6.63
CA THR A 23 4.32 8.20 -5.57
C THR A 23 4.32 9.62 -6.12
N PHE A 24 3.59 10.50 -5.45
CA PHE A 24 3.52 11.92 -5.80
C PHE A 24 4.20 12.77 -4.72
N PRO A 25 4.96 13.81 -5.14
CA PRO A 25 5.59 14.70 -4.20
C PRO A 25 4.53 15.46 -3.37
N PRO A 26 4.75 15.64 -2.07
CA PRO A 26 3.81 16.28 -1.17
C PRO A 26 3.38 17.70 -1.61
N GLU A 27 4.25 18.40 -2.34
CA GLU A 27 4.05 19.78 -2.77
C GLU A 27 2.96 19.96 -3.84
N VAL A 28 2.53 18.88 -4.51
CA VAL A 28 1.46 18.95 -5.53
C VAL A 28 0.05 18.79 -4.95
N LEU A 29 -0.06 18.41 -3.67
CA LEU A 29 -1.33 18.21 -2.96
C LEU A 29 -1.91 19.54 -2.43
N GLY A 30 -3.22 19.68 -2.47
CA GLY A 30 -4.01 20.86 -2.09
C GLY A 30 -3.92 22.03 -3.08
N ARG A 31 -3.23 21.86 -4.22
CA ARG A 31 -2.94 22.94 -5.19
C ARG A 31 -3.39 22.60 -6.61
N GLY A 32 -4.21 21.56 -6.76
CA GLY A 32 -4.73 21.07 -8.05
C GLY A 32 -3.69 20.33 -8.89
N GLY A 33 -2.45 20.14 -8.40
CA GLY A 33 -1.42 19.40 -9.11
C GLY A 33 -1.71 17.91 -9.13
N PHE A 34 -2.20 17.37 -8.02
CA PHE A 34 -2.59 15.97 -7.91
C PHE A 34 -3.81 15.65 -8.79
N GLU A 35 -4.87 16.46 -8.71
CA GLU A 35 -6.03 16.37 -9.61
C GLU A 35 -5.61 16.49 -11.09
N TYR A 36 -4.80 17.49 -11.42
CA TYR A 36 -4.33 17.72 -12.78
C TYR A 36 -3.59 16.51 -13.35
N VAL A 37 -2.68 15.90 -12.57
CA VAL A 37 -1.97 14.71 -13.04
C VAL A 37 -2.93 13.54 -13.17
N ALA A 38 -3.78 13.27 -12.18
CA ALA A 38 -4.74 12.16 -12.24
C ALA A 38 -5.63 12.23 -13.49
N ARG A 39 -6.15 13.43 -13.81
CA ARG A 39 -6.97 13.68 -15.00
C ARG A 39 -6.17 13.58 -16.30
N THR A 40 -5.04 14.28 -16.40
CA THR A 40 -4.29 14.40 -17.66
C THR A 40 -3.62 13.09 -18.06
N SER A 41 -3.20 12.29 -17.09
CA SER A 41 -2.62 10.95 -17.33
C SER A 41 -3.66 9.86 -17.55
N LYS A 42 -4.97 10.20 -17.51
CA LYS A 42 -6.09 9.25 -17.65
C LYS A 42 -6.08 8.13 -16.61
N LEU A 43 -5.43 8.33 -15.46
CA LEU A 43 -5.42 7.34 -14.38
C LEU A 43 -6.83 7.11 -13.83
N LEU A 44 -7.69 8.13 -13.92
CA LEU A 44 -9.12 8.04 -13.60
C LEU A 44 -9.88 7.03 -14.47
N ASP A 45 -9.39 6.71 -15.68
CA ASP A 45 -10.04 5.75 -16.59
C ASP A 45 -9.86 4.29 -16.13
N TYR A 46 -9.02 4.05 -15.10
CA TYR A 46 -8.69 2.71 -14.60
C TYR A 46 -8.94 2.58 -13.07
N PRO A 47 -10.20 2.76 -12.62
CA PRO A 47 -10.53 2.70 -11.19
C PRO A 47 -10.14 1.35 -10.58
N GLY A 48 -9.60 1.39 -9.37
CA GLY A 48 -9.12 0.21 -8.64
C GLY A 48 -7.91 -0.52 -9.22
N SER A 49 -7.34 -0.05 -10.34
CA SER A 49 -6.12 -0.64 -10.93
C SER A 49 -4.84 0.09 -10.52
N ILE A 50 -4.98 1.36 -10.13
CA ILE A 50 -3.87 2.26 -9.80
C ILE A 50 -3.99 2.70 -8.34
N LEU A 51 -2.87 2.65 -7.63
CA LEU A 51 -2.71 3.26 -6.32
C LEU A 51 -1.89 4.55 -6.47
N LEU A 52 -2.47 5.69 -6.10
CA LEU A 52 -1.71 6.93 -5.99
C LEU A 52 -1.17 7.05 -4.58
N GLU A 53 0.14 7.16 -4.45
CA GLU A 53 0.80 7.18 -3.15
C GLU A 53 1.17 8.61 -2.76
N VAL A 54 0.83 8.98 -1.53
CA VAL A 54 1.16 10.26 -0.91
C VAL A 54 1.93 10.02 0.37
N THR A 55 2.97 10.80 0.61
CA THR A 55 3.76 10.66 1.85
C THR A 55 3.03 11.31 3.03
N GLU A 56 3.26 10.84 4.26
CA GLU A 56 2.67 11.44 5.47
C GLU A 56 2.96 12.94 5.63
N ARG A 57 4.12 13.40 5.15
CA ARG A 57 4.55 14.80 5.20
C ARG A 57 3.77 15.66 4.21
N GLY A 58 3.17 14.99 3.22
CA GLY A 58 2.41 15.59 2.14
C GLY A 58 0.95 15.76 2.36
N ILE A 59 0.42 15.39 3.52
CA ILE A 59 -0.98 15.66 3.85
C ILE A 59 -0.97 16.97 4.64
N PRO A 60 -0.89 18.15 3.99
CA PRO A 60 -0.28 19.31 4.63
C PRO A 60 -1.32 20.15 5.36
N ASP A 61 -2.61 19.99 5.05
CA ASP A 61 -3.68 20.84 5.53
C ASP A 61 -5.07 20.31 5.09
N ARG A 62 -6.12 21.06 5.44
CA ARG A 62 -7.51 20.77 5.07
C ARG A 62 -7.71 20.70 3.55
N LEU A 63 -7.00 21.50 2.76
CA LEU A 63 -7.15 21.51 1.30
C LEU A 63 -6.61 20.23 0.67
N GLY A 64 -5.45 19.75 1.14
CA GLY A 64 -4.92 18.46 0.70
C GLY A 64 -5.85 17.29 1.05
N LEU A 65 -6.44 17.30 2.26
CA LEU A 65 -7.42 16.28 2.65
C LEU A 65 -8.70 16.32 1.82
N GLU A 66 -9.18 17.52 1.47
CA GLU A 66 -10.34 17.70 0.59
C GLU A 66 -10.04 17.18 -0.82
N GLU A 67 -8.90 17.53 -1.42
CA GLU A 67 -8.51 17.02 -2.74
C GLU A 67 -8.36 15.49 -2.76
N LEU A 68 -7.71 14.90 -1.75
CA LEU A 68 -7.60 13.44 -1.63
C LEU A 68 -8.99 12.80 -1.52
N LYS A 69 -9.92 13.43 -0.79
CA LYS A 69 -11.28 12.92 -0.67
C LYS A 69 -12.02 12.96 -2.01
N GLU A 70 -11.93 14.07 -2.74
CA GLU A 70 -12.57 14.22 -4.05
C GLU A 70 -12.07 13.16 -5.04
N VAL A 71 -10.75 12.96 -5.12
CA VAL A 71 -10.15 11.95 -6.00
C VAL A 71 -10.52 10.52 -5.57
N SER A 72 -10.58 10.24 -4.27
CA SER A 72 -11.04 8.95 -3.73
C SER A 72 -12.52 8.69 -4.06
N ASP A 73 -13.39 9.70 -3.94
CA ASP A 73 -14.81 9.60 -4.30
C ASP A 73 -15.01 9.31 -5.80
N GLU A 74 -14.07 9.73 -6.67
CA GLU A 74 -14.03 9.39 -8.11
C GLU A 74 -13.56 7.95 -8.40
N GLY A 75 -13.22 7.15 -7.37
CA GLY A 75 -12.89 5.73 -7.48
C GLY A 75 -11.40 5.42 -7.63
N VAL A 76 -10.54 6.40 -7.40
CA VAL A 76 -9.09 6.22 -7.36
C VAL A 76 -8.67 5.70 -6.00
N SER A 77 -7.81 4.68 -5.97
CA SER A 77 -7.24 4.20 -4.72
C SER A 77 -6.07 5.05 -4.28
N ILE A 78 -6.02 5.41 -3.00
CA ILE A 78 -4.98 6.27 -2.42
C ILE A 78 -4.19 5.48 -1.37
N GLY A 79 -2.87 5.55 -1.48
CA GLY A 79 -1.91 4.97 -0.55
C GLY A 79 -1.23 6.05 0.28
N LEU A 80 -1.03 5.77 1.56
CA LEU A 80 -0.20 6.56 2.45
C LEU A 80 1.17 5.89 2.58
N ASP A 81 2.21 6.57 2.11
CA ASP A 81 3.57 6.06 2.04
C ASP A 81 4.44 6.55 3.20
N ASP A 82 5.57 5.85 3.40
CA ASP A 82 6.61 6.16 4.39
C ASP A 82 6.16 6.10 5.88
N ILE A 83 5.24 5.21 6.27
CA ILE A 83 4.85 5.06 7.69
C ILE A 83 5.85 4.21 8.47
N GLY A 84 6.41 4.76 9.55
CA GLY A 84 7.40 4.08 10.39
C GLY A 84 7.70 4.81 11.72
N ALA A 85 8.84 4.52 12.34
CA ALA A 85 9.31 5.17 13.57
C ALA A 85 9.51 6.68 13.41
N ARG A 86 9.86 7.14 12.21
CA ARG A 86 10.09 8.57 11.94
C ARG A 86 8.80 9.31 11.62
N SER A 87 7.67 8.61 11.64
CA SER A 87 6.37 9.19 11.38
C SER A 87 6.03 10.29 12.37
N ARG A 88 5.78 11.50 11.86
CA ARG A 88 5.53 12.66 12.73
C ARG A 88 4.07 12.82 13.14
N ASN A 89 3.15 12.16 12.44
CA ASN A 89 1.73 12.32 12.65
C ASN A 89 0.95 11.01 12.41
N LEU A 90 0.91 10.12 13.40
CA LEU A 90 0.13 8.88 13.30
C LEU A 90 -1.39 9.11 13.29
N LEU A 91 -1.87 10.32 13.64
CA LEU A 91 -3.29 10.66 13.54
C LEU A 91 -3.76 10.68 12.08
N VAL A 92 -2.83 10.90 11.13
CA VAL A 92 -3.10 10.85 9.70
C VAL A 92 -3.61 9.47 9.25
N LEU A 93 -3.21 8.40 9.97
CA LEU A 93 -3.72 7.05 9.75
C LEU A 93 -5.23 6.95 9.95
N PHE A 94 -5.85 7.87 10.69
CA PHE A 94 -7.29 7.87 10.95
C PHE A 94 -8.04 8.91 10.14
N GLN A 95 -7.41 10.08 9.89
CA GLN A 95 -8.07 11.23 9.26
C GLN A 95 -7.99 11.23 7.73
N ALA A 96 -6.93 10.67 7.13
CA ALA A 96 -6.74 10.74 5.69
C ALA A 96 -7.65 9.75 4.95
N PRO A 97 -8.31 10.16 3.84
CA PRO A 97 -9.14 9.28 3.02
C PRO A 97 -8.27 8.38 2.13
N VAL A 98 -7.52 7.47 2.77
CA VAL A 98 -6.60 6.53 2.12
C VAL A 98 -7.07 5.09 2.30
N ASP A 99 -6.84 4.28 1.28
CA ASP A 99 -7.24 2.86 1.23
C ASP A 99 -6.12 1.93 1.72
N VAL A 100 -4.87 2.33 1.49
CA VAL A 100 -3.67 1.54 1.75
C VAL A 100 -2.69 2.33 2.62
N ILE A 101 -2.13 1.69 3.62
CA ILE A 101 -0.96 2.17 4.38
C ILE A 101 0.24 1.35 3.94
N LYS A 102 1.33 2.02 3.63
CA LYS A 102 2.60 1.38 3.33
C LYS A 102 3.58 1.62 4.47
N LEU A 103 4.12 0.53 5.00
CA LEU A 103 5.09 0.56 6.08
C LEU A 103 6.48 0.68 5.48
N ASP A 104 7.20 1.72 5.91
CA ASP A 104 8.55 2.00 5.48
C ASP A 104 9.49 0.84 5.81
N ARG A 105 10.59 0.78 5.05
CA ARG A 105 11.67 -0.19 5.23
C ARG A 105 12.21 -0.27 6.66
N GLU A 106 12.12 0.81 7.45
CA GLU A 106 12.58 0.82 8.84
C GLU A 106 11.79 -0.16 9.72
N VAL A 107 10.50 -0.35 9.44
CA VAL A 107 9.67 -1.35 10.12
C VAL A 107 10.20 -2.74 9.81
N THR A 108 10.39 -3.07 8.53
CA THR A 108 10.90 -4.38 8.11
C THR A 108 12.32 -4.64 8.63
N ARG A 109 13.20 -3.64 8.60
CA ARG A 109 14.58 -3.74 9.13
C ARG A 109 14.61 -3.98 10.63
N SER A 110 13.72 -3.34 11.40
CA SER A 110 13.69 -3.54 12.86
C SER A 110 13.34 -4.99 13.26
N ILE A 111 12.84 -5.81 12.34
CA ILE A 111 12.60 -7.25 12.57
C ILE A 111 13.92 -8.04 12.57
N ASP A 112 14.91 -7.61 11.79
CA ASP A 112 16.21 -8.30 11.68
C ASP A 112 17.02 -8.23 12.98
N ASP A 113 16.77 -7.24 13.84
CA ASP A 113 17.53 -6.97 15.07
C ASP A 113 17.13 -7.86 16.27
N GLY A 114 16.54 -9.04 16.03
CA GLY A 114 16.24 -10.03 17.07
C GLY A 114 14.83 -10.63 17.05
N GLY A 115 14.07 -10.44 15.97
CA GLY A 115 12.75 -11.07 15.76
C GLY A 115 11.60 -10.48 16.61
N HIS A 116 11.89 -9.56 17.53
CA HIS A 116 10.92 -8.77 18.29
C HIS A 116 11.10 -7.30 17.94
N SER A 117 10.49 -6.89 16.83
CA SER A 117 10.45 -5.47 16.46
C SER A 117 9.47 -4.74 17.37
N GLU A 118 9.98 -3.93 18.31
CA GLU A 118 9.16 -3.03 19.14
C GLU A 118 8.31 -2.11 18.25
N LEU A 119 8.91 -1.56 17.19
CA LEU A 119 8.22 -0.69 16.24
C LEU A 119 7.04 -1.37 15.55
N LEU A 120 7.20 -2.62 15.11
CA LEU A 120 6.11 -3.39 14.50
C LEU A 120 5.00 -3.65 15.53
N GLN A 121 5.36 -3.97 16.77
CA GLN A 121 4.38 -4.22 17.84
C GLN A 121 3.62 -2.94 18.25
N GLU A 122 4.27 -1.78 18.21
CA GLU A 122 3.65 -0.49 18.50
C GLU A 122 2.71 -0.04 17.38
N LEU A 123 3.11 -0.23 16.11
CA LEU A 123 2.32 0.20 14.97
C LEU A 123 1.15 -0.73 14.65
N ALA A 124 1.30 -2.05 14.85
CA ALA A 124 0.29 -3.03 14.46
C ALA A 124 -1.13 -2.74 15.03
N PRO A 125 -1.30 -2.39 16.32
CA PRO A 125 -2.61 -2.03 16.86
C PRO A 125 -3.23 -0.80 16.19
N LEU A 126 -2.42 0.24 15.90
CA LEU A 126 -2.89 1.47 15.26
C LEU A 126 -3.34 1.21 13.84
N ILE A 127 -2.54 0.43 13.12
CA ILE A 127 -2.81 0.04 11.75
C ILE A 127 -4.08 -0.82 11.68
N HIS A 128 -4.26 -1.80 12.57
CA HIS A 128 -5.50 -2.59 12.64
C HIS A 128 -6.71 -1.72 12.97
N ALA A 129 -6.58 -0.80 13.93
CA ALA A 129 -7.66 0.12 14.31
C ALA A 129 -8.03 1.08 13.17
N SER A 130 -7.10 1.38 12.25
CA SER A 130 -7.37 2.22 11.08
C SER A 130 -8.34 1.57 10.10
N GLY A 131 -8.52 0.24 10.14
CA GLY A 131 -9.38 -0.51 9.23
C GLY A 131 -8.91 -0.52 7.76
N ARG A 132 -7.70 -0.04 7.50
CA ARG A 132 -7.12 0.09 6.15
C ARG A 132 -6.28 -1.12 5.79
N LYS A 133 -6.03 -1.28 4.49
CA LYS A 133 -5.11 -2.30 3.98
C LYS A 133 -3.67 -1.90 4.25
N VAL A 134 -2.79 -2.87 4.44
CA VAL A 134 -1.40 -2.61 4.88
C VAL A 134 -0.42 -3.37 4.03
N VAL A 135 0.56 -2.68 3.46
CA VAL A 135 1.67 -3.28 2.71
C VAL A 135 2.97 -2.99 3.45
N ALA A 136 3.72 -4.02 3.82
CA ALA A 136 5.09 -3.85 4.30
C ALA A 136 6.08 -3.78 3.14
N GLU A 137 6.94 -2.77 3.12
CA GLU A 137 7.96 -2.63 2.09
C GLU A 137 9.31 -3.25 2.47
N CYS A 138 10.14 -3.46 1.45
CA CYS A 138 11.49 -4.00 1.57
C CYS A 138 11.58 -5.35 2.30
N VAL A 139 10.61 -6.24 2.08
CA VAL A 139 10.66 -7.62 2.59
C VAL A 139 11.60 -8.47 1.73
N GLU A 140 12.69 -8.93 2.33
CA GLU A 140 13.79 -9.63 1.66
C GLU A 140 13.97 -11.07 2.17
N ARG A 141 13.40 -11.41 3.33
CA ARG A 141 13.61 -12.69 4.02
C ARG A 141 12.31 -13.30 4.54
N ILE A 142 12.29 -14.64 4.66
CA ILE A 142 11.12 -15.39 5.14
C ILE A 142 10.80 -15.05 6.60
N GLU A 143 11.81 -14.77 7.40
CA GLU A 143 11.66 -14.39 8.81
C GLU A 143 10.92 -13.07 8.96
N GLN A 144 11.22 -12.09 8.09
CA GLN A 144 10.52 -10.80 8.03
C GLN A 144 9.05 -11.01 7.63
N GLU A 145 8.79 -11.79 6.57
CA GLU A 145 7.43 -12.18 6.19
C GLU A 145 6.67 -12.83 7.38
N SER A 146 7.31 -13.77 8.07
CA SER A 146 6.69 -14.49 9.19
C SER A 146 6.32 -13.56 10.34
N ALA A 147 7.19 -12.61 10.69
CA ALA A 147 6.91 -11.62 11.72
C ALA A 147 5.75 -10.69 11.33
N LEU A 148 5.74 -10.19 10.09
CA LEU A 148 4.66 -9.35 9.55
C LEU A 148 3.31 -10.09 9.54
N ARG A 149 3.30 -11.37 9.15
CA ARG A 149 2.11 -12.25 9.24
C ARG A 149 1.57 -12.33 10.65
N LYS A 150 2.44 -12.58 11.64
CA LYS A 150 2.05 -12.69 13.05
C LYS A 150 1.49 -11.37 13.58
N ALA A 151 1.99 -10.25 13.06
CA ALA A 151 1.49 -8.91 13.37
C ALA A 151 0.21 -8.53 12.61
N GLY A 152 -0.34 -9.41 11.75
CA GLY A 152 -1.59 -9.20 11.02
C GLY A 152 -1.47 -8.38 9.72
N ILE A 153 -0.25 -8.11 9.24
CA ILE A 153 -0.02 -7.32 8.02
C ILE A 153 -0.05 -8.24 6.80
N GLU A 154 -1.11 -8.23 6.01
CA GLU A 154 -1.41 -9.28 5.02
C GLU A 154 -0.75 -9.14 3.65
N MET A 155 -0.06 -8.02 3.39
CA MET A 155 0.58 -7.75 2.11
C MET A 155 2.02 -7.28 2.31
N ALA A 156 2.87 -7.69 1.38
CA ALA A 156 4.27 -7.35 1.39
C ALA A 156 4.80 -7.07 -0.02
N GLN A 157 5.85 -6.25 -0.06
CA GLN A 157 6.64 -5.93 -1.24
C GLN A 157 8.12 -5.98 -0.87
N GLY A 158 8.93 -6.56 -1.75
CA GLY A 158 10.38 -6.58 -1.60
C GLY A 158 11.03 -7.71 -2.37
N TRP A 159 12.36 -7.79 -2.26
CA TRP A 159 13.17 -8.70 -3.07
C TRP A 159 12.97 -10.17 -2.73
N LEU A 160 12.28 -10.49 -1.64
CA LEU A 160 11.81 -11.86 -1.37
C LEU A 160 10.92 -12.38 -2.51
N TYR A 161 10.15 -11.48 -3.15
CA TYR A 161 9.21 -11.83 -4.22
C TYR A 161 9.75 -11.48 -5.60
N SER A 162 10.20 -10.24 -5.78
CA SER A 162 10.77 -9.75 -7.03
C SER A 162 11.55 -8.48 -6.79
N LYS A 163 12.61 -8.28 -7.57
CA LYS A 163 13.22 -6.95 -7.72
C LYS A 163 12.30 -6.06 -8.56
N SER A 164 12.57 -4.75 -8.57
CA SER A 164 11.97 -3.83 -9.54
C SER A 164 12.37 -4.26 -10.94
N LEU A 165 11.37 -4.45 -11.80
CA LEU A 165 11.57 -4.93 -13.17
C LEU A 165 11.32 -3.80 -14.17
N PRO A 166 12.08 -3.73 -15.27
CA PRO A 166 11.69 -2.97 -16.45
C PRO A 166 10.30 -3.37 -16.94
N ALA A 167 9.59 -2.48 -17.64
CA ALA A 167 8.20 -2.71 -18.05
C ALA A 167 8.01 -4.01 -18.85
N GLU A 168 8.92 -4.33 -19.76
CA GLU A 168 8.87 -5.55 -20.58
C GLU A 168 9.02 -6.83 -19.72
N GLU A 169 9.99 -6.83 -18.81
CA GLU A 169 10.21 -7.93 -17.87
C GLU A 169 9.04 -8.08 -16.90
N PHE A 170 8.45 -6.96 -16.45
CA PHE A 170 7.25 -6.96 -15.61
C PHE A 170 6.07 -7.61 -16.34
N MET A 171 5.85 -7.28 -17.62
CA MET A 171 4.76 -7.87 -18.41
C MET A 171 4.92 -9.39 -18.55
N ALA A 172 6.15 -9.87 -18.81
CA ALA A 172 6.45 -11.29 -18.88
C ALA A 172 6.27 -11.97 -17.51
N TRP A 173 6.78 -11.38 -16.44
CA TRP A 173 6.63 -11.86 -15.07
C TRP A 173 5.14 -11.95 -14.68
N HIS A 174 4.36 -10.89 -14.96
CA HIS A 174 2.95 -10.84 -14.65
C HIS A 174 2.17 -11.93 -15.39
N ALA A 175 2.41 -12.11 -16.70
CA ALA A 175 1.76 -13.16 -17.49
C ALA A 175 2.03 -14.55 -16.90
N ALA A 176 3.28 -14.86 -16.54
CA ALA A 176 3.65 -16.14 -15.96
C ALA A 176 2.96 -16.41 -14.59
N HIS A 177 2.75 -15.38 -13.78
CA HIS A 177 2.18 -15.51 -12.43
C HIS A 177 0.65 -15.37 -12.37
N GLN A 178 0.00 -14.96 -13.46
CA GLN A 178 -1.48 -14.99 -13.57
C GLN A 178 -1.98 -16.43 -13.79
N HIS A 179 -1.26 -17.24 -14.57
CA HIS A 179 -1.62 -18.65 -14.81
C HIS A 179 -1.61 -19.50 -13.52
N ALA A 180 -0.62 -19.30 -12.64
CA ALA A 180 -0.50 -20.03 -11.38
C ALA A 180 -1.64 -19.74 -10.39
N LYS A 181 -2.27 -18.55 -10.45
CA LYS A 181 -3.42 -18.20 -9.59
C LYS A 181 -4.73 -18.83 -10.05
N ASN A 182 -4.94 -18.95 -11.37
CA ASN A 182 -6.15 -19.54 -11.92
C ASN A 182 -6.19 -21.06 -11.70
N GLU A 183 -5.05 -21.74 -11.81
CA GLU A 183 -4.95 -23.19 -11.55
C GLU A 183 -5.21 -23.56 -10.08
N GLN A 184 -4.92 -22.67 -9.13
CA GLN A 184 -5.22 -22.85 -7.70
C GLN A 184 -6.67 -22.51 -7.32
N GLN A 185 -7.40 -21.78 -8.16
CA GLN A 185 -8.83 -21.50 -7.97
C GLN A 185 -9.73 -22.57 -8.60
N GLU A 186 -9.27 -23.28 -9.64
CA GLU A 186 -10.03 -24.37 -10.27
C GLU A 186 -9.93 -25.72 -9.52
N GLN A 187 -9.09 -25.82 -8.48
CA GLN A 187 -8.93 -27.01 -7.64
C GLN A 187 -9.64 -26.94 -6.27
N VAL A 188 -10.52 -25.95 -6.06
CA VAL A 188 -11.32 -25.79 -4.82
C VAL A 188 -12.81 -25.90 -5.11
#